data_AF-A0A351AEL5-F1
#
_entry.id   AF-A0A351AEL5-F1
#
_cell.length_a   1.000
_cell.length_b   1.000
_cell.length_c   1.000
_cell.angle_alpha   90.00
_cell.angle_beta   90.00
_cell.angle_gamma   90.00
#
_symmetry.space_group_name_H-M   'P 1'
#
loop_
_entity.id
_entity.type
_entity.pdbx_description
1 polymer ?
#
loop_
_entity_poly.entity_id
_entity_poly.type
_entity_poly.pdbx_seq_one_letter_code
_entity_poly.pdbx_strand_id
1 'polypeptide(L)'
;MATLNSFIAQSKREIFDDLLAGGTPRVGAFDSGQLEQGRTLGAPRMGTTTLTPDTVTHEFLFGEGGATPLVFTVHILAPERIVFLPVPGWVIETIWQGEIAGSYVFASEAESHLATFTGLLAPEANAQYFGPERAKRRE
;
A
#
# COMPACT_ATOMS: atom_id res chain seq x y z
N MET A 1 -13.13 0.92 -9.86
CA MET A 1 -12.78 0.01 -8.75
C MET A 1 -11.73 0.72 -7.91
N ALA A 2 -11.77 0.57 -6.59
CA ALA A 2 -10.75 1.15 -5.70
C ALA A 2 -9.45 0.34 -5.82
N THR A 3 -8.30 1.01 -5.82
CA THR A 3 -6.99 0.34 -5.80
C THR A 3 -6.57 -0.01 -4.38
N LEU A 4 -5.68 -0.99 -4.21
CA LEU A 4 -5.11 -1.36 -2.91
C LEU A 4 -4.49 -0.14 -2.22
N ASN A 5 -3.78 0.70 -2.97
CA ASN A 5 -3.19 1.93 -2.44
C ASN A 5 -4.26 2.90 -1.94
N SER A 6 -5.37 3.08 -2.68
CA SER A 6 -6.46 3.95 -2.25
C SER A 6 -7.17 3.39 -1.01
N PHE A 7 -7.35 2.06 -0.95
CA PHE A 7 -7.93 1.37 0.20
C PHE A 7 -7.07 1.55 1.45
N ILE A 8 -5.76 1.24 1.37
CA ILE A 8 -4.78 1.42 2.46
C ILE A 8 -4.77 2.86 2.96
N ALA A 9 -4.70 3.84 2.04
CA ALA A 9 -4.59 5.24 2.41
C ALA A 9 -5.87 5.75 3.08
N GLN A 10 -7.03 5.35 2.55
CA GLN A 10 -8.32 5.71 3.10
C GLN A 10 -8.52 5.10 4.49
N SER A 11 -8.37 3.78 4.63
CA SER A 11 -8.61 3.09 5.89
C SER A 11 -7.66 3.55 6.99
N LYS A 12 -6.37 3.76 6.66
CA LYS A 12 -5.40 4.29 7.61
C LYS A 12 -5.74 5.69 8.10
N ARG A 13 -6.21 6.56 7.20
CA ARG A 13 -6.63 7.92 7.54
C ARG A 13 -7.86 7.92 8.43
N GLU A 14 -8.89 7.16 8.05
CA GLU A 14 -10.14 7.07 8.84
C GLU A 14 -9.87 6.60 10.27
N ILE A 15 -9.05 5.56 10.43
CA ILE A 15 -8.64 5.08 11.76
C ILE A 15 -7.83 6.14 12.50
N PHE A 16 -6.88 6.80 11.83
CA PHE A 16 -6.07 7.83 12.47
C PHE A 16 -6.92 9.00 12.98
N ASP A 17 -7.89 9.43 12.18
CA ASP A 17 -8.81 10.51 12.54
C ASP A 17 -9.69 10.11 13.74
N ASP A 18 -10.16 8.86 13.80
CA ASP A 18 -10.87 8.32 14.96
C ASP A 18 -9.98 8.35 16.22
N LEU A 19 -8.72 7.93 16.11
CA LEU A 19 -7.78 7.90 17.23
C LEU A 19 -7.41 9.32 17.70
N LEU A 20 -7.20 10.27 16.79
CA LEU A 20 -6.93 11.67 17.12
C LEU A 20 -8.12 12.33 17.84
N ALA A 21 -9.35 11.95 17.49
CA ALA A 21 -10.56 12.41 18.17
C ALA A 21 -10.78 11.74 19.55
N GLY A 22 -9.88 10.84 19.97
CA GLY A 22 -10.04 10.04 21.19
C GLY A 22 -11.09 8.94 21.07
N GLY A 23 -11.58 8.67 19.86
CA GLY A 23 -12.54 7.61 19.55
C GLY A 23 -11.90 6.23 19.43
N THR A 24 -12.74 5.23 19.22
CA THR A 24 -12.33 3.86 18.85
C THR A 24 -12.36 3.72 17.33
N PRO A 25 -11.43 2.98 16.70
CA PRO A 25 -11.49 2.69 15.27
C PRO A 25 -12.85 2.12 14.87
N ARG A 26 -13.52 2.73 13.88
CA ARG A 26 -14.83 2.25 13.38
C ARG A 26 -14.74 1.00 12.52
N VAL A 27 -13.53 0.69 12.02
CA VAL A 27 -13.27 -0.44 11.13
C VAL A 27 -12.05 -1.22 11.62
N GLY A 28 -12.07 -2.52 11.34
CA GLY A 28 -11.00 -3.44 11.69
C GLY A 28 -11.08 -4.04 13.09
N ALA A 29 -10.25 -5.04 13.33
CA ALA A 29 -10.09 -5.72 14.61
C ALA A 29 -8.83 -5.21 15.32
N PHE A 30 -8.94 -4.96 16.63
CA PHE A 30 -7.86 -4.44 17.45
C PHE A 30 -8.04 -4.86 18.92
N ASP A 31 -6.99 -4.72 19.71
CA ASP A 31 -7.03 -4.96 21.16
C ASP A 31 -7.45 -3.67 21.89
N SER A 32 -8.63 -3.68 22.52
CA SER A 32 -9.13 -2.53 23.28
C SER A 32 -8.25 -2.18 24.48
N GLY A 33 -7.61 -3.17 25.12
CA GLY A 33 -6.69 -2.95 26.23
C GLY A 33 -5.44 -2.17 25.78
N GLN A 34 -4.90 -2.49 24.60
CA GLN A 34 -3.80 -1.73 24.01
C GLN A 34 -4.21 -0.30 23.63
N LEU A 35 -5.44 -0.10 23.15
CA LEU A 35 -5.95 1.23 22.83
C LEU A 35 -6.03 2.11 24.09
N GLU A 36 -6.63 1.58 25.16
CA GLU A 36 -6.75 2.33 26.42
C GLU A 36 -5.36 2.62 27.02
N GLN A 37 -4.44 1.65 26.98
CA GLN A 37 -3.05 1.88 27.37
C GLN A 37 -2.39 2.96 26.52
N GLY A 38 -2.54 2.91 25.20
CA GLY A 38 -1.96 3.87 24.26
C GLY A 38 -2.40 5.30 24.54
N ARG A 39 -3.69 5.50 24.82
CA ARG A 39 -4.23 6.83 25.16
C ARG A 39 -3.58 7.46 26.38
N THR A 40 -3.13 6.66 27.35
CA THR A 40 -2.37 7.18 28.51
C THR A 40 -0.98 7.68 28.17
N LEU A 41 -0.42 7.26 27.02
CA LEU A 41 0.95 7.56 26.59
C LEU A 41 1.04 8.79 25.67
N GLY A 42 -0.09 9.33 25.20
CA GLY A 42 -0.13 10.57 24.42
C GLY A 42 -0.91 10.44 23.10
N ALA A 43 -0.64 11.36 22.18
CA ALA A 43 -1.30 11.36 20.88
C ALA A 43 -0.76 10.24 19.96
N PRO A 44 -1.62 9.61 19.14
CA PRO A 44 -1.18 8.62 18.17
C PRO A 44 -0.34 9.27 17.07
N ARG A 45 0.63 8.52 16.55
CA ARG A 45 1.36 8.83 15.30
C ARG A 45 1.18 7.68 14.31
N MET A 46 1.18 7.99 13.02
CA MET A 46 1.11 6.94 12.00
C MET A 46 2.38 6.08 12.03
N GLY A 47 2.21 4.76 12.11
CA GLY A 47 3.28 3.78 11.99
C GLY A 47 3.32 3.13 10.60
N THR A 48 3.83 1.91 10.53
CA THR A 48 3.96 1.15 9.29
C THR A 48 2.62 0.57 8.83
N THR A 49 2.58 0.03 7.62
CA THR A 49 1.49 -0.81 7.15
C THR A 49 2.07 -2.09 6.58
N THR A 50 1.55 -3.22 7.05
CA THR A 50 1.96 -4.55 6.60
C THR A 50 0.79 -5.25 5.94
N LEU A 51 1.11 -6.14 4.99
CA LEU A 51 0.13 -6.81 4.14
C LEU A 51 0.30 -8.32 4.26
N THR A 52 -0.83 -9.00 4.36
CA THR A 52 -0.94 -10.43 4.07
C THR A 52 -1.92 -10.59 2.90
N PRO A 53 -2.09 -11.80 2.33
CA PRO A 53 -3.00 -11.98 1.20
C PRO A 53 -4.43 -11.50 1.44
N ASP A 54 -4.91 -11.49 2.68
CA ASP A 54 -6.30 -11.17 3.01
C ASP A 54 -6.45 -10.03 4.03
N THR A 55 -5.34 -9.45 4.51
CA THR A 55 -5.37 -8.48 5.60
C THR A 55 -4.41 -7.31 5.35
N VAL A 56 -4.90 -6.10 5.62
CA VAL A 56 -4.09 -4.90 5.79
C VAL A 56 -3.98 -4.61 7.28
N THR A 57 -2.75 -4.53 7.80
CA THR A 57 -2.50 -4.18 9.20
C THR A 57 -1.88 -2.79 9.26
N HIS A 58 -2.54 -1.86 9.95
CA HIS A 58 -2.01 -0.54 10.20
C HIS A 58 -1.47 -0.45 11.64
N GLU A 59 -0.27 0.10 11.77
CA GLU A 59 0.32 0.43 13.06
C GLU A 59 0.10 1.90 13.39
N PHE A 60 -0.13 2.16 14.67
CA PHE A 60 -0.17 3.49 15.26
C PHE A 60 0.71 3.49 16.51
N LEU A 61 1.56 4.52 16.63
CA LEU A 61 2.55 4.62 17.67
C LEU A 61 2.07 5.59 18.74
N PHE A 62 2.00 5.13 19.98
CA PHE A 62 1.71 5.94 21.15
C PHE A 62 2.98 6.13 22.00
N GLY A 63 3.15 7.33 22.55
CA GLY A 63 4.32 7.72 23.34
C GLY A 63 5.16 8.82 22.70
N GLU A 64 5.64 9.75 23.54
CA GLU A 64 6.58 10.81 23.18
C GLU A 64 8.01 10.55 23.67
N GLY A 65 8.97 11.26 23.07
CA GLY A 65 10.41 10.96 23.09
C GLY A 65 11.00 10.54 24.44
N GLY A 66 11.51 9.31 24.49
CA GLY A 66 12.34 8.77 25.57
C GLY A 66 11.85 7.44 26.16
N ALA A 67 10.54 7.18 26.13
CA ALA A 67 9.95 5.89 26.56
C ALA A 67 9.81 4.91 25.39
N THR A 68 9.74 3.61 25.70
CA THR A 68 9.41 2.57 24.71
C THR A 68 8.02 2.85 24.13
N PRO A 69 7.88 3.10 22.81
CA PRO A 69 6.59 3.38 22.22
C PRO A 69 5.70 2.14 22.26
N LEU A 70 4.41 2.35 22.53
CA LEU A 70 3.41 1.30 22.36
C LEU A 70 2.99 1.27 20.88
N VAL A 71 3.07 0.09 20.26
CA VAL A 71 2.57 -0.14 18.91
C VAL A 71 1.14 -0.69 19.04
N PHE A 72 0.17 0.11 18.63
CA PHE A 72 -1.22 -0.28 18.52
C PHE A 72 -1.51 -0.71 17.07
N THR A 73 -2.06 -1.90 16.89
CA THR A 73 -2.35 -2.46 15.56
C THR A 73 -3.84 -2.58 15.30
N VAL A 74 -4.25 -2.21 14.09
CA VAL A 74 -5.61 -2.44 13.58
C VAL A 74 -5.53 -3.32 12.34
N HIS A 75 -6.23 -4.45 12.37
CA HIS A 75 -6.29 -5.43 11.28
C HIS A 75 -7.58 -5.24 10.48
N ILE A 76 -7.47 -5.03 9.18
CA ILE A 76 -8.60 -4.84 8.27
C ILE A 76 -8.60 -5.98 7.27
N LEU A 77 -9.74 -6.65 7.13
CA LEU A 77 -9.92 -7.62 6.04
C LEU A 77 -9.93 -6.88 4.71
N ALA A 78 -9.10 -7.35 3.79
CA ALA A 78 -9.08 -6.85 2.43
C ALA A 78 -10.41 -7.22 1.73
N PRO A 79 -10.97 -6.33 0.89
CA PRO A 79 -12.21 -6.61 0.15
C PRO A 79 -12.02 -7.70 -0.91
N GLU A 80 -10.78 -7.94 -1.32
CA GLU A 80 -10.36 -9.04 -2.18
C GLU A 80 -8.89 -9.37 -1.91
N ARG A 81 -8.41 -10.47 -2.49
CA ARG A 81 -7.05 -10.96 -2.27
C ARG A 81 -6.00 -9.94 -2.74
N ILE A 82 -5.01 -9.69 -1.91
CA ILE A 82 -3.80 -8.93 -2.20
C ILE A 82 -2.77 -9.87 -2.83
N VAL A 83 -2.16 -9.42 -3.93
CA VAL A 83 -1.11 -10.15 -4.63
C VAL A 83 0.14 -9.28 -4.80
N PHE A 84 1.30 -9.92 -4.80
CA PHE A 84 2.56 -9.26 -5.14
C PHE A 84 2.87 -9.49 -6.62
N LEU A 85 3.01 -8.41 -7.38
CA LEU A 85 3.48 -8.42 -8.75
C LEU A 85 5.00 -8.17 -8.74
N PRO A 86 5.84 -9.21 -8.93
CA PRO A 86 7.28 -9.03 -9.03
C PRO A 86 7.63 -8.26 -10.31
N VAL A 87 8.77 -7.58 -10.31
CA VAL A 87 9.31 -6.98 -11.53
C VAL A 87 9.61 -8.09 -12.55
N PRO A 88 9.05 -8.04 -13.77
CA PRO A 88 9.34 -9.04 -14.79
C PRO A 88 10.82 -9.08 -15.16
N GLY A 89 11.35 -10.28 -15.44
CA GLY A 89 12.79 -10.48 -15.71
C GLY A 89 13.35 -9.60 -16.83
N TRP A 90 12.55 -9.30 -17.85
CA TRP A 90 12.94 -8.45 -18.98
C TRP A 90 13.05 -6.95 -18.65
N VAL A 91 12.59 -6.52 -17.47
CA VAL A 91 12.71 -5.14 -16.98
C VAL A 91 14.01 -4.94 -16.18
N ILE A 92 14.63 -6.03 -15.72
CA ILE A 92 15.77 -5.99 -14.78
C ILE A 92 17.03 -5.37 -15.42
N GLU A 93 17.19 -5.46 -16.74
CA GLU A 93 18.41 -4.99 -17.43
C GLU A 93 18.49 -3.46 -17.61
N THR A 94 17.39 -2.72 -17.44
CA THR A 94 17.32 -1.27 -17.73
C THR A 94 17.17 -0.37 -16.52
N ILE A 95 16.98 -0.91 -15.31
CA ILE A 95 16.83 -0.13 -14.07
C ILE A 95 18.15 -0.14 -13.30
N TRP A 96 19.04 0.80 -13.64
CA TRP A 96 20.12 1.20 -12.74
C TRP A 96 19.54 2.26 -11.79
N GLN A 97 19.65 2.03 -10.48
CA GLN A 97 19.15 2.83 -9.34
C GLN A 97 17.75 2.46 -8.81
N GLY A 98 17.74 1.55 -7.82
CA GLY A 98 16.63 1.36 -6.89
C GLY A 98 16.25 -0.11 -6.70
N GLU A 99 16.17 -0.56 -5.44
CA GLU A 99 15.65 -1.88 -5.05
C GLU A 99 14.13 -1.98 -5.31
N ILE A 100 13.71 -1.99 -6.57
CA ILE A 100 12.30 -2.22 -6.91
C ILE A 100 12.11 -3.73 -7.03
N ALA A 101 11.66 -4.37 -5.95
CA ALA A 101 11.36 -5.81 -5.95
C ALA A 101 10.02 -6.13 -6.64
N GLY A 102 9.10 -5.17 -6.71
CA GLY A 102 7.75 -5.35 -7.23
C GLY A 102 6.75 -4.45 -6.53
N SER A 103 5.46 -4.77 -6.65
CA SER A 103 4.38 -4.00 -6.04
C SER A 103 3.26 -4.90 -5.53
N TYR A 104 2.62 -4.51 -4.43
CA TYR A 104 1.38 -5.13 -3.98
C TYR A 104 0.19 -4.45 -4.65
N VAL A 105 -0.78 -5.23 -5.10
CA VAL A 105 -2.05 -4.77 -5.68
C VAL A 105 -3.18 -5.73 -5.31
N PHE A 106 -4.43 -5.34 -5.52
CA PHE A 106 -5.52 -6.31 -5.50
C PHE A 106 -5.46 -7.26 -6.71
N ALA A 107 -6.06 -8.45 -6.57
CA ALA A 107 -6.10 -9.44 -7.64
C ALA A 107 -6.77 -8.90 -8.91
N SER A 108 -7.90 -8.19 -8.78
CA SER A 108 -8.59 -7.58 -9.91
C SER A 108 -7.73 -6.52 -10.63
N GLU A 109 -6.96 -5.74 -9.88
CA GLU A 109 -6.00 -4.78 -10.45
C GLU A 109 -4.87 -5.49 -11.20
N ALA A 110 -4.33 -6.56 -10.62
CA ALA A 110 -3.30 -7.37 -11.28
C ALA A 110 -3.80 -7.95 -12.60
N GLU A 111 -5.01 -8.49 -12.64
CA GLU A 111 -5.64 -9.00 -13.86
C GLU A 111 -5.81 -7.91 -14.90
N SER A 112 -6.24 -6.70 -14.49
CA SER A 112 -6.36 -5.54 -15.38
C SER A 112 -5.01 -5.10 -15.97
N HIS A 113 -3.94 -5.09 -15.15
CA HIS A 113 -2.59 -4.78 -15.60
C HIS A 113 -2.09 -5.80 -16.63
N LEU A 114 -2.29 -7.10 -16.35
CA LEU A 114 -1.89 -8.17 -17.25
C LEU A 114 -2.68 -8.13 -18.56
N ALA A 115 -3.99 -7.96 -18.52
CA ALA A 115 -4.82 -7.87 -19.71
C ALA A 115 -4.39 -6.70 -20.62
N THR A 116 -4.08 -5.55 -20.01
CA THR A 116 -3.55 -4.38 -20.73
C THR A 116 -2.23 -4.72 -21.40
N PHE A 117 -1.29 -5.30 -20.65
CA PHE A 117 0.02 -5.68 -21.16
C PHE A 117 -0.08 -6.70 -22.30
N THR A 118 -0.90 -7.74 -22.15
CA THR A 118 -1.15 -8.75 -23.18
C THR A 118 -1.71 -8.11 -24.46
N GLY A 119 -2.65 -7.16 -24.33
CA GLY A 119 -3.18 -6.43 -25.48
C GLY A 119 -2.12 -5.65 -26.25
N LEU A 120 -1.14 -5.06 -25.54
CA LEU A 120 -0.02 -4.35 -26.16
C LEU A 120 0.95 -5.26 -26.91
N LEU A 121 0.92 -6.57 -26.71
CA LEU A 121 1.75 -7.51 -27.47
C LEU A 121 1.21 -7.78 -28.89
N ALA A 122 -0.03 -7.39 -29.20
CA ALA A 122 -0.58 -7.52 -30.56
C ALA A 122 0.22 -6.64 -31.55
N PRO A 123 0.51 -7.13 -32.78
CA PRO A 123 1.40 -6.42 -33.72
C PRO A 123 0.98 -4.96 -33.98
N GLU A 124 -0.32 -4.72 -34.19
CA GLU A 124 -0.87 -3.40 -34.50
C GLU A 124 -0.80 -2.47 -33.29
N ALA A 125 -1.06 -3.01 -32.09
CA ALA A 125 -0.99 -2.25 -30.85
C ALA A 125 0.47 -1.93 -30.46
N ASN A 126 1.40 -2.85 -30.73
CA ASN A 126 2.82 -2.67 -30.41
C ASN A 126 3.51 -1.72 -31.42
N ALA A 127 3.03 -1.67 -32.66
CA ALA A 127 3.58 -0.83 -33.73
C ALA A 127 3.80 0.65 -33.33
N GLN A 128 2.96 1.19 -32.43
CA GLN A 128 3.06 2.56 -31.93
C GLN A 128 4.36 2.87 -31.18
N TYR A 129 5.03 1.84 -30.63
CA TYR A 129 6.28 1.98 -29.88
C TYR A 129 7.53 1.87 -30.77
N PHE A 130 7.36 1.62 -32.07
CA PHE A 130 8.45 1.58 -33.05
C PHE A 130 8.45 2.85 -33.91
N GLY A 131 9.64 3.40 -34.16
CA GLY A 131 9.82 4.62 -34.95
C GLY A 131 11.03 5.43 -34.47
N PRO A 132 11.36 6.56 -35.13
CA PRO A 132 12.46 7.40 -34.69
C PRO A 132 12.20 7.91 -33.26
N GLU A 133 13.08 7.58 -32.33
CA GLU A 133 13.04 8.13 -30.97
C GLU A 133 13.04 9.65 -31.06
N ARG A 134 11.98 10.30 -30.58
CA ARG A 134 12.01 11.76 -30.39
C ARG A 134 13.11 12.03 -29.37
N ALA A 135 14.10 12.84 -29.76
CA ALA A 135 15.20 13.23 -28.90
C ALA A 135 14.65 13.70 -27.54
N LYS A 136 15.08 13.02 -26.45
CA LYS A 136 14.72 13.41 -25.09
C LYS A 136 15.16 14.86 -24.89
N ARG A 137 14.19 15.76 -24.71
CA ARG A 137 14.48 17.16 -24.35
C ARG A 137 15.15 17.10 -22.97
N ARG A 138 16.42 17.51 -22.90
CA ARG A 138 17.11 17.70 -21.63
C ARG A 138 16.53 18.97 -21.00
N GLU A 139 15.82 18.82 -19.89
CA GLU A 139 15.52 19.90 -18.95
C GLU A 139 16.47 19.81 -17.76
#